data_AF-A0AAU5CV30-F1
#
_entry.id   AF-A0AAU5CV30-F1
#
_cell.length_a   1.000
_cell.length_b   1.000
_cell.length_c   1.000
_cell.angle_alpha   90.00
_cell.angle_beta   90.00
_cell.angle_gamma   90.00
#
_symmetry.space_group_name_H-M   'P 1'
#
loop_
_entity.id
_entity.type
_entity.pdbx_description
1 polymer ?
#
loop_
_entity_poly.entity_id
_entity_poly.type
_entity_poly.pdbx_seq_one_letter_code
_entity_poly.pdbx_strand_id
1 'polypeptide(L)'
;MLKRVLPQFAPALVAGRADPLFGLEEAGYSFARGRWQQWPDDHAACVREFLHAWWEHSLTDPNAVVPAHQVFVLCAEASGTVGPWLADWEKRTGDLSDLRLAETAAAWEYELLGDNVPWHIGWYEHDEEKMRAELVAWLLGHAAVRLHESGAGVDLQHRIRLLGLTGEDRWTDPHWPGHCY
;
A
#
# COMPACT_ATOMS: atom_id res chain seq x y z
N MET A 1 0.07 12.26 -22.39
CA MET A 1 0.14 13.55 -21.69
C MET A 1 1.05 13.47 -20.45
N LEU A 2 0.95 12.42 -19.64
CA LEU A 2 1.78 12.17 -18.45
C LEU A 2 3.30 12.39 -18.62
N LYS A 3 3.91 11.88 -19.70
CA LYS A 3 5.35 12.05 -20.02
C LYS A 3 5.88 13.48 -19.85
N ARG A 4 5.09 14.50 -20.19
CA ARG A 4 5.52 15.91 -20.16
C ARG A 4 5.35 16.57 -18.79
N VAL A 5 4.44 16.06 -17.97
CA VAL A 5 4.06 16.66 -16.69
C VAL A 5 4.81 16.01 -15.53
N LEU A 6 5.30 14.77 -15.72
CA LEU A 6 6.01 13.99 -14.70
C LEU A 6 7.14 14.76 -13.97
N PRO A 7 8.03 15.52 -14.64
CA PRO A 7 9.11 16.23 -13.95
C PRO A 7 8.61 17.32 -12.98
N GLN A 8 7.42 17.87 -13.24
CA GLN A 8 6.78 18.88 -12.37
C GLN A 8 5.87 18.22 -11.34
N PHE A 9 5.31 17.06 -11.67
CA PHE A 9 4.40 16.30 -10.83
C PHE A 9 5.12 15.56 -9.70
N ALA A 10 6.28 14.96 -9.98
CA ALA A 10 7.06 14.22 -8.99
C ALA A 10 7.43 15.06 -7.74
N PRO A 11 7.96 16.30 -7.86
CA PRO A 11 8.19 17.15 -6.70
C PRO A 11 6.92 17.51 -5.93
N ALA A 12 5.79 17.68 -6.62
CA ALA A 12 4.50 17.98 -5.98
C ALA A 12 3.97 16.77 -5.19
N LEU A 13 4.10 15.56 -5.74
CA LEU A 13 3.77 14.30 -5.09
C LEU A 13 4.58 14.08 -3.81
N VAL A 14 5.92 14.17 -3.91
CA VAL A 14 6.83 13.95 -2.78
C VAL A 14 6.64 15.00 -1.68
N ALA A 15 6.34 16.25 -2.06
CA ALA A 15 6.05 17.32 -1.10
C ALA A 15 4.66 17.21 -0.44
N GLY A 16 3.87 16.16 -0.76
CA GLY A 16 2.50 16.00 -0.26
C GLY A 16 1.53 17.06 -0.80
N ARG A 17 1.85 17.69 -1.93
CA ARG A 17 1.10 18.80 -2.53
C ARG A 17 0.21 18.40 -3.70
N ALA A 18 -0.06 17.10 -3.88
CA ALA A 18 -1.04 16.60 -4.85
C ALA A 18 -2.51 16.84 -4.41
N ASP A 19 -2.76 17.93 -3.68
CA ASP A 19 -3.87 18.30 -2.79
C ASP A 19 -5.33 18.09 -3.31
N PRO A 20 -6.36 18.36 -2.49
CA PRO A 20 -7.33 17.47 -1.83
C PRO A 20 -8.48 16.96 -2.74
N LEU A 21 -8.39 17.08 -4.06
CA LEU A 21 -9.52 16.82 -4.97
C LEU A 21 -9.63 15.37 -5.46
N PHE A 22 -8.53 14.61 -5.52
CA PHE A 22 -8.55 13.22 -6.02
C PHE A 22 -7.58 12.24 -5.34
N GLY A 23 -6.74 12.69 -4.40
CA GLY A 23 -5.85 11.82 -3.62
C GLY A 23 -4.68 11.21 -4.40
N LEU A 24 -3.83 10.45 -3.70
CA LEU A 24 -2.67 9.74 -4.28
C LEU A 24 -3.07 8.51 -5.13
N GLU A 25 -4.28 7.99 -4.90
CA GLU A 25 -4.91 6.95 -5.70
C GLU A 25 -5.10 7.39 -7.15
N GLU A 26 -5.70 8.56 -7.39
CA GLU A 26 -5.89 9.09 -8.76
C GLU A 26 -4.57 9.39 -9.47
N ALA A 27 -3.54 9.75 -8.71
CA ALA A 27 -2.20 9.89 -9.25
C ALA A 27 -1.67 8.53 -9.76
N GLY A 28 -1.78 7.46 -8.95
CA GLY A 28 -1.45 6.10 -9.35
C GLY A 28 -2.24 5.65 -10.58
N TYR A 29 -3.55 5.87 -10.58
CA TYR A 29 -4.41 5.59 -11.73
C TYR A 29 -3.99 6.35 -13.00
N SER A 30 -3.57 7.61 -12.86
CA SER A 30 -3.04 8.41 -13.97
C SER A 30 -1.74 7.84 -14.54
N PHE A 31 -0.89 7.23 -13.70
CA PHE A 31 0.27 6.46 -14.18
C PHE A 31 -0.16 5.23 -14.95
N ALA A 32 -1.04 4.40 -14.40
CA ALA A 32 -1.55 3.18 -15.02
C ALA A 32 -2.15 3.45 -16.40
N ARG A 33 -3.06 4.43 -16.50
CA ARG A 33 -3.65 4.92 -17.75
C ARG A 33 -2.64 5.46 -18.74
N GLY A 34 -1.53 6.01 -18.24
CA GLY A 34 -0.41 6.46 -19.04
C GLY A 34 0.31 5.32 -19.76
N ARG A 35 0.07 4.06 -19.35
CA ARG A 35 0.72 2.84 -19.82
C ARG A 35 2.24 2.98 -19.84
N TRP A 36 2.78 3.54 -18.76
CA TRP A 36 4.20 3.91 -18.70
C TRP A 36 5.14 2.72 -18.89
N GLN A 37 4.69 1.52 -18.50
CA GLN A 37 5.40 0.25 -18.72
C GLN A 37 5.54 -0.11 -20.20
N GLN A 38 4.71 0.46 -21.09
CA GLN A 38 4.76 0.26 -22.54
C GLN A 38 5.53 1.38 -23.28
N TRP A 39 6.13 2.32 -22.53
CA TRP A 39 6.96 3.36 -23.11
C TRP A 39 8.34 2.80 -23.51
N PRO A 40 9.11 3.53 -24.34
CA PRO A 40 10.52 3.18 -24.58
C PRO A 40 11.28 2.99 -23.27
N ASP A 41 12.22 2.04 -23.25
CA ASP A 41 12.89 1.54 -22.03
C ASP A 41 13.45 2.66 -21.17
N ASP A 42 14.17 3.63 -21.75
CA ASP A 42 14.75 4.75 -21.00
C ASP A 42 13.70 5.55 -20.23
N HIS A 43 12.52 5.78 -20.83
CA HIS A 43 11.44 6.53 -20.18
C HIS A 43 10.71 5.71 -19.13
N ALA A 44 10.50 4.42 -19.38
CA ALA A 44 9.89 3.52 -18.41
C ALA A 44 10.83 3.28 -17.21
N ALA A 45 12.14 3.25 -17.44
CA ALA A 45 13.15 3.17 -16.40
C ALA A 45 13.07 4.36 -15.45
N CYS A 46 12.99 5.59 -15.96
CA CYS A 46 12.87 6.78 -15.11
C CYS A 46 11.63 6.75 -14.20
N VAL A 47 10.47 6.29 -14.71
CA VAL A 47 9.25 6.18 -13.87
C VAL A 47 9.45 5.13 -12.78
N ARG A 48 10.01 3.97 -13.15
CA ARG A 48 10.30 2.88 -12.20
C ARG A 48 11.26 3.32 -11.11
N GLU A 49 12.37 3.96 -11.48
CA GLU A 49 13.36 4.50 -10.56
C GLU A 49 12.74 5.51 -9.59
N PHE A 50 11.89 6.41 -10.10
CA PHE A 50 11.16 7.35 -9.27
C PHE A 50 10.26 6.64 -8.25
N LEU A 51 9.45 5.67 -8.68
CA LEU A 51 8.52 4.95 -7.80
C LEU A 51 9.28 4.16 -6.71
N HIS A 52 10.37 3.47 -7.06
CA HIS A 52 11.20 2.77 -6.05
C HIS A 52 11.90 3.72 -5.09
N ALA A 53 12.51 4.80 -5.61
CA ALA A 53 13.18 5.78 -4.76
C ALA A 53 12.21 6.45 -3.78
N TRP A 54 11.00 6.77 -4.23
CA TRP A 54 9.99 7.37 -3.36
C TRP A 54 9.44 6.37 -2.34
N TRP A 55 9.19 5.12 -2.74
CA TRP A 55 8.80 4.06 -1.82
C TRP A 55 9.85 3.87 -0.71
N GLU A 56 11.12 3.72 -1.09
CA GLU A 56 12.23 3.58 -0.14
C GLU A 56 12.34 4.80 0.79
N HIS A 57 12.22 6.01 0.24
CA HIS A 57 12.25 7.24 1.03
C HIS A 57 11.12 7.28 2.08
N SER A 58 9.90 6.84 1.72
CA SER A 58 8.76 6.82 2.65
C SER A 58 8.95 5.86 3.83
N LEU A 59 9.73 4.79 3.63
CA LEU A 59 10.03 3.80 4.65
C LEU A 59 11.23 4.18 5.55
N THR A 60 12.15 5.00 5.04
CA THR A 60 13.46 5.23 5.68
C THR A 60 13.64 6.65 6.21
N ASP A 61 12.93 7.64 5.69
CA ASP A 61 13.01 9.02 6.17
C ASP A 61 12.02 9.25 7.33
N PRO A 62 12.48 9.60 8.54
CA PRO A 62 11.59 9.93 9.66
C PRO A 62 10.70 11.15 9.37
N ASN A 63 11.11 12.03 8.44
CA ASN A 63 10.39 13.24 8.05
C ASN A 63 9.61 13.08 6.74
N ALA A 64 9.41 11.84 6.26
CA ALA A 64 8.59 11.59 5.08
C ALA A 64 7.21 12.26 5.24
N VAL A 65 6.90 13.19 4.34
CA VAL A 65 5.67 14.01 4.40
C VAL A 65 4.44 13.17 4.09
N VAL A 66 4.58 12.22 3.17
CA VAL A 66 3.50 11.32 2.75
C VAL A 66 3.63 9.99 3.50
N PRO A 67 2.57 9.51 4.16
CA PRO A 67 2.59 8.22 4.85
C PRO A 67 2.90 7.05 3.90
N ALA A 68 3.64 6.06 4.41
CA ALA A 68 4.04 4.89 3.64
C ALA A 68 2.85 4.17 2.99
N HIS A 69 1.74 3.97 3.71
CA HIS A 69 0.53 3.33 3.16
C HIS A 69 -0.01 4.04 1.91
N GLN A 70 0.09 5.36 1.82
CA GLN A 70 -0.39 6.11 0.66
C GLN A 70 0.60 6.05 -0.52
N VAL A 71 1.90 6.06 -0.23
CA VAL A 71 2.93 5.86 -1.27
C VAL A 71 2.82 4.45 -1.86
N PHE A 72 2.59 3.45 -1.00
CA PHE A 72 2.37 2.06 -1.42
C PHE A 72 1.18 1.94 -2.36
N VAL A 73 0.03 2.53 -2.01
CA VAL A 73 -1.18 2.56 -2.86
C VAL A 73 -0.86 3.13 -4.24
N LEU A 74 -0.18 4.28 -4.30
CA LEU A 74 0.20 4.89 -5.57
C LEU A 74 1.12 3.99 -6.38
N CYS A 75 2.13 3.37 -5.75
CA CYS A 75 3.04 2.45 -6.40
C CYS A 75 2.30 1.20 -6.92
N ALA A 76 1.39 0.63 -6.13
CA ALA A 76 0.58 -0.52 -6.49
C ALA A 76 -0.34 -0.22 -7.69
N GLU A 77 -1.11 0.87 -7.63
CA GLU A 77 -1.96 1.34 -8.71
C GLU A 77 -1.14 1.68 -9.96
N ALA A 78 -0.06 2.46 -9.83
CA ALA A 78 0.76 2.83 -10.97
C ALA A 78 1.35 1.62 -11.69
N SER A 79 1.69 0.56 -10.96
CA SER A 79 2.36 -0.63 -11.51
C SER A 79 1.42 -1.78 -11.86
N GLY A 80 0.19 -1.76 -11.34
CA GLY A 80 -0.75 -2.87 -11.46
C GLY A 80 -0.32 -4.12 -10.67
N THR A 81 0.53 -3.99 -9.65
CA THR A 81 0.96 -5.12 -8.79
C THR A 81 1.43 -4.66 -7.42
N VAL A 82 1.27 -5.50 -6.39
CA VAL A 82 1.75 -5.23 -5.03
C VAL A 82 3.07 -5.95 -4.71
N GLY A 83 3.33 -7.11 -5.35
CA GLY A 83 4.44 -8.00 -5.01
C GLY A 83 5.83 -7.36 -4.93
N PRO A 84 6.29 -6.58 -5.94
CA PRO A 84 7.61 -5.94 -5.89
C PRO A 84 7.79 -4.97 -4.71
N TRP A 85 6.73 -4.22 -4.37
CA TRP A 85 6.76 -3.23 -3.29
C TRP A 85 6.77 -3.88 -1.91
N LEU A 86 5.99 -4.96 -1.76
CA LEU A 86 5.99 -5.80 -0.56
C LEU A 86 7.35 -6.48 -0.36
N ALA A 87 7.93 -7.07 -1.42
CA ALA A 87 9.25 -7.69 -1.36
C ALA A 87 10.37 -6.70 -1.00
N ASP A 88 10.26 -5.43 -1.41
CA ASP A 88 11.19 -4.39 -0.99
C ASP A 88 10.99 -4.01 0.48
N TRP A 89 9.76 -4.01 0.99
CA TRP A 89 9.46 -3.76 2.40
C TRP A 89 9.94 -4.89 3.31
N GLU A 90 9.83 -6.15 2.88
CA GLU A 90 10.33 -7.32 3.62
C GLU A 90 11.82 -7.22 3.93
N LYS A 91 12.60 -6.67 2.98
CA LYS A 91 14.05 -6.51 3.13
C LYS A 91 14.41 -5.38 4.11
N ARG A 92 13.47 -4.50 4.44
CA ARG A 92 13.71 -3.33 5.31
C ARG A 92 13.30 -3.66 6.74
N THR A 93 14.30 -3.90 7.57
CA THR A 93 14.15 -4.14 9.01
C THR A 93 14.52 -2.89 9.82
N GLY A 94 14.01 -2.81 11.04
CA GLY A 94 14.31 -1.75 12.00
C GLY A 94 13.08 -0.96 12.44
N ASP A 95 13.21 -0.28 13.58
CA ASP A 95 12.10 0.32 14.33
C ASP A 95 11.21 1.24 13.49
N LEU A 96 11.79 2.05 12.60
CA LEU A 96 11.01 2.94 11.74
C LEU A 96 10.18 2.15 10.70
N SER A 97 10.78 1.12 10.10
CA SER A 97 10.07 0.25 9.14
C SER A 97 8.91 -0.48 9.81
N ASP A 98 9.10 -0.93 11.05
CA ASP A 98 8.06 -1.60 11.85
C ASP A 98 6.98 -0.63 12.33
N LEU A 99 7.35 0.61 12.68
CA LEU A 99 6.38 1.68 12.94
C LEU A 99 5.50 1.96 11.72
N ARG A 100 6.11 2.12 10.54
CA ARG A 100 5.38 2.31 9.28
C ARG A 100 4.48 1.13 8.97
N LEU A 101 4.92 -0.08 9.31
CA LEU A 101 4.12 -1.28 9.14
C LEU A 101 2.88 -1.26 10.04
N ALA A 102 3.03 -0.89 11.31
CA ALA A 102 1.92 -0.76 12.24
C ALA A 102 0.92 0.32 11.81
N GLU A 103 1.41 1.50 11.42
CA GLU A 103 0.58 2.59 10.89
C GLU A 103 -0.20 2.16 9.65
N THR A 104 0.44 1.42 8.75
CA THR A 104 -0.17 0.96 7.50
C THR A 104 -1.18 -0.15 7.73
N ALA A 105 -0.85 -1.13 8.57
CA ALA A 105 -1.77 -2.19 8.95
C ALA A 105 -3.04 -1.61 9.61
N ALA A 106 -2.89 -0.62 10.49
CA ALA A 106 -4.02 0.07 11.12
C ALA A 106 -4.88 0.86 10.11
N ALA A 107 -4.26 1.44 9.07
CA ALA A 107 -4.99 2.13 8.01
C ALA A 107 -5.79 1.17 7.11
N TRP A 108 -5.33 -0.08 6.95
CA TRP A 108 -5.87 -1.03 5.96
C TRP A 108 -6.83 -2.08 6.52
N GLU A 109 -6.68 -2.43 7.80
CA GLU A 109 -7.39 -3.56 8.41
C GLU A 109 -8.91 -3.53 8.22
N TYR A 110 -9.52 -2.35 8.24
CA TYR A 110 -10.97 -2.22 8.13
C TYR A 110 -11.48 -2.72 6.77
N GLU A 111 -10.88 -2.23 5.69
CA GLU A 111 -11.25 -2.61 4.33
C GLU A 111 -10.91 -4.08 4.05
N LEU A 112 -9.75 -4.54 4.53
CA LEU A 112 -9.32 -5.93 4.36
C LEU A 112 -10.24 -6.92 5.08
N LEU A 113 -10.74 -6.57 6.26
CA LEU A 113 -11.74 -7.37 6.98
C LEU A 113 -13.09 -7.42 6.25
N GLY A 114 -13.38 -6.40 5.44
CA GLY A 114 -14.52 -6.33 4.53
C GLY A 114 -14.31 -7.06 3.19
N ASP A 115 -13.20 -7.80 3.03
CA ASP A 115 -12.79 -8.46 1.79
C ASP A 115 -12.57 -7.49 0.60
N ASN A 116 -12.28 -6.21 0.89
CA ASN A 116 -11.94 -5.18 -0.09
C ASN A 116 -10.44 -4.88 -0.06
N VAL A 117 -9.91 -4.27 -1.13
CA VAL A 117 -8.59 -3.61 -1.02
C VAL A 117 -8.71 -2.29 -0.25
N PRO A 118 -7.64 -1.81 0.40
CA PRO A 118 -7.70 -0.60 1.23
C PRO A 118 -7.86 0.74 0.49
N TRP A 119 -7.97 0.74 -0.84
CA TRP A 119 -8.04 1.93 -1.67
C TRP A 119 -8.92 1.67 -2.90
N HIS A 120 -9.35 2.73 -3.59
CA HIS A 120 -10.19 2.56 -4.76
C HIS A 120 -9.36 2.14 -5.98
N ILE A 121 -9.61 0.93 -6.51
CA ILE A 121 -9.02 0.51 -7.78
C ILE A 121 -9.86 1.04 -8.92
N GLY A 122 -9.23 1.64 -9.92
CA GLY A 122 -9.89 1.97 -11.18
C GLY A 122 -10.33 0.69 -11.90
N TRP A 123 -11.59 0.28 -11.68
CA TRP A 123 -12.31 -0.97 -12.00
C TRP A 123 -12.07 -1.71 -13.35
N TYR A 124 -11.21 -1.21 -14.24
CA TYR A 124 -11.01 -1.78 -15.59
C TYR A 124 -9.60 -2.28 -15.90
N GLU A 125 -8.56 -1.93 -15.13
CA GLU A 125 -7.17 -2.21 -15.51
C GLU A 125 -6.45 -3.24 -14.63
N HIS A 126 -6.98 -3.57 -13.44
CA HIS A 126 -6.28 -4.37 -12.43
C HIS A 126 -7.11 -5.51 -11.86
N ASP A 127 -6.41 -6.58 -11.48
CA ASP A 127 -6.98 -7.75 -10.82
C ASP A 127 -7.01 -7.50 -9.31
N GLU A 128 -8.10 -6.88 -8.84
CA GLU A 128 -8.31 -6.51 -7.44
C GLU A 128 -8.23 -7.71 -6.50
N GLU A 129 -8.87 -8.82 -6.88
CA GLU A 129 -8.88 -10.04 -6.09
C GLU A 129 -7.46 -10.58 -5.89
N LYS A 130 -6.66 -10.60 -6.96
CA LYS A 130 -5.26 -11.01 -6.88
C LYS A 130 -4.43 -10.08 -5.99
N MET A 131 -4.56 -8.76 -6.14
CA MET A 131 -3.82 -7.80 -5.31
C MET A 131 -4.18 -7.94 -3.83
N ARG A 132 -5.48 -8.08 -3.52
CA ARG A 132 -5.96 -8.32 -2.17
C ARG A 132 -5.38 -9.61 -1.61
N ALA A 133 -5.43 -10.71 -2.38
CA ALA A 133 -4.90 -12.00 -1.95
C ALA A 133 -3.38 -11.94 -1.67
N GLU A 134 -2.61 -11.30 -2.55
CA GLU A 134 -1.17 -11.08 -2.35
C GLU A 134 -0.89 -10.25 -1.08
N LEU A 135 -1.67 -9.18 -0.88
CA LEU A 135 -1.54 -8.30 0.28
C LEU A 135 -1.88 -9.01 1.59
N VAL A 136 -2.99 -9.74 1.64
CA VAL A 136 -3.40 -10.51 2.83
C VAL A 136 -2.40 -11.61 3.13
N ALA A 137 -1.94 -12.36 2.11
CA ALA A 137 -0.92 -13.39 2.29
C ALA A 137 0.37 -12.81 2.88
N TRP A 138 0.79 -11.64 2.42
CA TRP A 138 1.95 -10.94 2.96
C TRP A 138 1.77 -10.47 4.40
N LEU A 139 0.61 -9.88 4.72
CA LEU A 139 0.30 -9.43 6.08
C LEU A 139 0.32 -10.60 7.08
N LEU A 140 -0.27 -11.74 6.70
CA LEU A 140 -0.30 -12.94 7.53
C LEU A 140 1.06 -13.63 7.65
N GLY A 141 1.82 -13.69 6.55
CA GLY A 141 3.08 -14.42 6.49
C GLY A 141 4.27 -13.65 7.06
N HIS A 142 4.29 -12.32 6.91
CA HIS A 142 5.45 -11.48 7.25
C HIS A 142 5.10 -10.39 8.26
N ALA A 143 4.03 -9.62 8.02
CA ALA A 143 3.73 -8.48 8.87
C ALA A 143 3.32 -8.89 10.29
N ALA A 144 2.55 -9.97 10.44
CA ALA A 144 2.06 -10.44 11.74
C ALA A 144 3.20 -10.70 12.74
N VAL A 145 4.31 -11.31 12.28
CA VAL A 145 5.49 -11.58 13.12
C VAL A 145 6.16 -10.27 13.53
N ARG A 146 6.36 -9.35 12.59
CA ARG A 146 7.00 -8.04 12.86
C ARG A 146 6.17 -7.14 13.76
N LEU A 147 4.85 -7.14 13.60
CA LEU A 147 3.93 -6.40 14.47
C LEU A 147 3.98 -6.94 15.90
N HIS A 148 4.11 -8.26 16.04
CA HIS A 148 4.29 -8.88 17.35
C HIS A 148 5.62 -8.49 17.99
N GLU A 149 6.73 -8.62 17.25
CA GLU A 149 8.09 -8.34 17.75
C GLU A 149 8.32 -6.85 18.08
N SER A 150 7.71 -5.94 17.32
CA SER A 150 7.79 -4.49 17.55
C SER A 150 6.89 -4.00 18.69
N GLY A 151 6.00 -4.86 19.22
CA GLY A 151 5.08 -4.49 20.29
C GLY A 151 3.91 -3.62 19.81
N ALA A 152 3.46 -3.79 18.56
CA ALA A 152 2.28 -3.11 18.05
C ALA A 152 1.04 -3.41 18.92
N GLY A 153 0.03 -2.52 18.89
CA GLY A 153 -1.17 -2.66 19.72
C GLY A 153 -1.83 -4.04 19.58
N VAL A 154 -2.25 -4.62 20.70
CA VAL A 154 -2.84 -5.98 20.75
C VAL A 154 -4.07 -6.10 19.84
N ASP A 155 -4.91 -5.06 19.78
CA ASP A 155 -6.08 -5.02 18.90
C ASP A 155 -5.70 -5.14 17.42
N LEU A 156 -4.64 -4.43 16.98
CA LEU A 156 -4.14 -4.49 15.61
C LEU A 156 -3.59 -5.89 15.28
N GLN A 157 -2.85 -6.50 16.21
CA GLN A 157 -2.36 -7.88 16.05
C GLN A 157 -3.53 -8.86 15.87
N HIS A 158 -4.61 -8.70 16.66
CA HIS A 158 -5.81 -9.51 16.52
C HIS A 158 -6.49 -9.27 15.18
N ARG A 159 -6.66 -8.03 14.74
CA ARG A 159 -7.28 -7.68 13.45
C ARG A 159 -6.51 -8.28 12.27
N ILE A 160 -5.18 -8.26 12.27
CA ILE A 160 -4.37 -8.92 11.25
C ILE A 160 -4.55 -10.45 11.29
N ARG A 161 -4.60 -11.07 12.48
CA ARG A 161 -4.89 -12.51 12.63
C ARG A 161 -6.26 -12.88 12.03
N LEU A 162 -7.27 -12.04 12.19
CA LEU A 162 -8.62 -12.27 11.66
C LEU A 162 -8.64 -12.37 10.13
N LEU A 163 -7.69 -11.75 9.41
CA LEU A 163 -7.58 -11.86 7.95
C LEU A 163 -7.28 -13.30 7.49
N GLY A 164 -6.75 -14.15 8.37
CA GLY A 164 -6.49 -15.56 8.11
C GLY A 164 -7.68 -16.48 8.41
N LEU A 165 -8.76 -15.95 8.97
CA LEU A 165 -9.99 -16.70 9.25
C LEU A 165 -10.97 -16.56 8.09
N THR A 166 -11.79 -17.59 7.89
CA THR A 166 -12.83 -17.61 6.85
C THR A 166 -14.17 -18.00 7.44
N GLY A 167 -15.26 -17.59 6.79
CA GLY A 167 -16.61 -18.00 7.19
C GLY A 167 -16.99 -17.59 8.62
N GLU A 168 -17.78 -18.43 9.30
CA GLU A 168 -18.30 -18.15 10.65
C GLU A 168 -17.22 -17.95 11.71
N ASP A 169 -16.07 -18.63 11.57
CA ASP A 169 -14.95 -18.51 12.52
C ASP A 169 -14.41 -17.08 12.60
N ARG A 170 -14.49 -16.31 11.50
CA ARG A 170 -14.07 -14.91 11.47
C ARG A 170 -15.06 -14.00 12.21
N TRP A 171 -16.35 -14.15 11.93
CA TRP A 171 -17.40 -13.25 12.45
C TRP A 171 -17.77 -13.52 13.90
N THR A 172 -17.54 -14.75 14.39
CA THR A 172 -17.81 -15.14 15.77
C THR A 172 -16.59 -14.98 16.69
N ASP A 173 -15.43 -14.58 16.16
CA ASP A 173 -14.24 -14.36 16.96
C ASP A 173 -14.47 -13.19 17.95
N PRO A 174 -14.12 -13.35 19.24
CA PRO A 174 -14.32 -12.31 20.26
C PRO A 174 -13.62 -10.98 19.96
N HIS A 175 -12.60 -10.98 19.10
CA HIS A 175 -11.87 -9.78 18.68
C HIS A 175 -12.41 -9.17 17.39
N TRP A 176 -13.49 -9.72 16.83
CA TRP A 176 -14.18 -9.11 15.71
C TRP A 176 -14.62 -7.68 16.08
N PRO A 177 -14.25 -6.63 15.30
CA PRO A 177 -14.47 -5.23 15.69
C PRO A 177 -15.95 -4.81 15.70
N GLY A 178 -16.88 -5.72 15.37
CA GLY A 178 -18.29 -5.57 15.69
C GLY A 178 -18.92 -4.32 15.10
N HIS A 179 -19.24 -4.33 13.81
CA HIS A 179 -20.33 -3.52 13.32
C HIS A 179 -21.56 -4.41 13.16
N CYS A 180 -22.41 -4.35 14.19
CA CYS A 180 -23.84 -4.57 14.01
C CYS A 180 -24.30 -3.57 12.93
N TYR A 181 -24.71 -4.08 11.76
CA TYR A 181 -25.63 -3.35 10.88
C TYR A 181 -27.06 -3.51 11.41
#